data_AF-A0A6J5ZYF5-F1
#
_entry.id   AF-A0A6J5ZYF5-F1
#
_cell.length_a   1.000
_cell.length_b   1.000
_cell.length_c   1.000
_cell.angle_alpha   90.00
_cell.angle_beta   90.00
_cell.angle_gamma   90.00
#
_symmetry.space_group_name_H-M   'P 1'
#
loop_
_entity.id
_entity.type
_entity.pdbx_description
1 polymer ?
#
loop_
_entity_poly.entity_id
_entity_poly.type
_entity_poly.pdbx_seq_one_letter_code
_entity_poly.pdbx_strand_id
1 'polypeptide(L)'
;MPPVRRPKGKKAEPVDPFPADGLTEIGLAPGTAVRFRRRDTERWKDGTVTRREADGSIGVCDSKGAMRAMPIDAVEVKERGPRGGVMWIPLSAWAGRTEQLKLL
;
A
#
# COMPACT_ATOMS: atom_id res chain seq x y z
N MET A 1 -40.80 34.83 -23.51
CA MET A 1 -40.15 33.88 -22.58
C MET A 1 -38.95 33.25 -23.29
N PRO A 2 -37.71 33.43 -22.82
CA PRO A 2 -36.57 32.69 -23.35
C PRO A 2 -36.54 31.27 -22.74
N PRO A 3 -35.98 30.27 -23.45
CA PRO A 3 -35.87 28.91 -22.91
C PRO A 3 -34.79 28.85 -21.82
N VAL A 4 -35.18 28.35 -20.64
CA VAL A 4 -34.26 28.09 -19.54
C VAL A 4 -33.35 26.91 -19.91
N ARG A 5 -32.06 27.17 -20.13
CA ARG A 5 -31.05 26.11 -20.30
C ARG A 5 -30.87 25.38 -18.97
N ARG A 6 -31.28 24.11 -18.90
CA ARG A 6 -30.92 23.23 -17.76
C ARG A 6 -29.40 23.07 -17.71
N PRO A 7 -28.77 23.24 -16.53
CA PRO A 7 -27.37 22.88 -16.39
C PRO A 7 -27.22 21.36 -16.57
N LYS A 8 -26.28 20.96 -17.41
CA LYS A 8 -25.91 19.56 -17.65
C LYS A 8 -25.33 19.02 -16.33
N GLY A 9 -26.04 18.08 -15.70
CA GLY A 9 -25.60 17.49 -14.44
C GLY A 9 -24.15 17.01 -14.55
N LYS A 10 -23.31 17.38 -13.57
CA LYS A 10 -21.97 16.82 -13.45
C LYS A 10 -22.12 15.30 -13.39
N LYS A 11 -21.52 14.56 -14.33
CA LYS A 11 -21.32 13.12 -14.13
C LYS A 11 -20.54 12.99 -12.82
N ALA A 12 -21.05 12.22 -11.88
CA ALA A 12 -20.25 11.79 -10.73
C ALA A 12 -18.96 11.19 -11.29
N GLU A 13 -17.81 11.75 -10.91
CA GLU A 13 -16.55 11.05 -11.10
C GLU A 13 -16.71 9.66 -10.50
N PRO A 14 -16.19 8.60 -11.14
CA PRO A 14 -16.11 7.31 -10.50
C PRO A 14 -15.29 7.53 -9.22
N VAL A 15 -15.96 7.50 -8.07
CA VAL A 15 -15.27 7.35 -6.80
C VAL A 15 -14.49 6.06 -6.96
N ASP A 16 -13.16 6.16 -6.98
CA ASP A 16 -12.31 4.97 -7.00
C ASP A 16 -12.77 4.12 -5.82
N PRO A 17 -13.27 2.89 -6.04
CA PRO A 17 -13.69 2.03 -4.94
C PRO A 17 -12.52 1.70 -4.00
N PHE A 18 -11.29 2.04 -4.38
CA PHE A 18 -10.06 1.84 -3.62
C PHE A 18 -9.30 3.17 -3.51
N PRO A 19 -9.64 4.05 -2.55
CA PRO A 19 -8.98 5.33 -2.41
C PRO A 19 -7.46 5.18 -2.32
N ALA A 20 -6.74 6.00 -3.07
CA ALA A 20 -5.27 5.97 -3.16
C ALA A 20 -4.58 6.16 -1.79
N ASP A 21 -5.30 6.64 -0.79
CA ASP A 21 -4.83 6.94 0.56
C ASP A 21 -4.62 5.70 1.44
N GLY A 22 -5.08 4.51 1.02
CA GLY A 22 -5.03 3.29 1.84
C GLY A 22 -3.62 2.86 2.26
N LEU A 23 -2.57 3.19 1.48
CA LEU A 23 -1.17 2.94 1.87
C LEU A 23 -0.67 3.93 2.92
N THR A 24 -1.03 5.21 2.77
CA THR A 24 -0.65 6.28 3.71
C THR A 24 -1.20 5.99 5.10
N GLU A 25 -2.36 5.33 5.18
CA GLU A 25 -2.96 4.93 6.46
C GLU A 25 -2.04 4.04 7.32
N ILE A 26 -1.28 3.17 6.67
CA ILE A 26 -0.36 2.21 7.30
C ILE A 26 1.11 2.63 7.17
N GLY A 27 1.37 3.89 6.77
CA GLY A 27 2.70 4.47 6.72
C GLY A 27 3.54 3.94 5.55
N LEU A 28 2.90 3.55 4.46
CA LEU A 28 3.56 3.12 3.22
C LEU A 28 3.36 4.15 2.11
N ALA A 29 4.26 4.10 1.13
CA ALA A 29 4.14 4.80 -0.13
C ALA A 29 4.33 3.82 -1.30
N PRO A 30 3.73 4.08 -2.48
CA PRO A 30 4.10 3.37 -3.70
C PRO A 30 5.61 3.47 -3.95
N GLY A 31 6.23 2.36 -4.34
CA GLY A 31 7.68 2.26 -4.54
C GLY A 31 8.48 1.92 -3.29
N THR A 32 7.88 1.89 -2.08
CA THR A 32 8.57 1.44 -0.87
C THR A 32 9.13 0.02 -1.06
N ALA A 33 10.41 -0.15 -0.76
CA ALA A 33 11.09 -1.44 -0.89
C ALA A 33 10.61 -2.41 0.19
N VAL A 34 10.19 -3.59 -0.25
CA VAL A 34 9.68 -4.67 0.60
C VAL A 34 10.29 -6.00 0.20
N ARG A 35 10.20 -6.97 1.11
CA ARG A 35 10.33 -8.38 0.76
C ARG A 35 9.04 -9.12 1.10
N PHE A 36 8.73 -10.16 0.36
CA PHE A 36 7.51 -10.94 0.54
C PHE A 36 7.74 -12.44 0.31
N ARG A 37 6.91 -13.29 0.92
CA ARG A 37 6.88 -14.75 0.68
C ARG A 37 5.44 -15.25 0.82
N ARG A 38 4.98 -16.20 0.00
CA ARG A 38 3.57 -16.67 0.09
C ARG A 38 3.33 -17.64 1.24
N ARG A 39 4.36 -18.39 1.60
CA ARG A 39 4.34 -19.41 2.65
C ARG A 39 5.59 -19.24 3.48
N ASP A 40 5.54 -19.64 4.74
CA ASP A 40 6.70 -19.52 5.63
C ASP A 40 7.89 -20.39 5.21
N THR A 41 7.63 -21.43 4.43
CA THR A 41 8.64 -22.31 3.84
C THR A 41 9.26 -21.76 2.56
N GLU A 42 8.69 -20.71 1.97
CA GLU A 42 9.23 -20.09 0.76
C GLU A 42 10.36 -19.11 1.07
N ARG A 43 11.26 -18.95 0.10
CA ARG A 43 12.28 -17.90 0.14
C ARG A 43 11.62 -16.53 0.03
N TRP A 44 12.13 -15.58 0.80
CA TRP A 44 11.82 -14.17 0.63
C TRP A 44 12.23 -13.69 -0.76
N LYS A 45 11.38 -12.86 -1.36
CA LYS A 45 11.60 -12.20 -2.65
C LYS A 45 11.53 -10.70 -2.46
N ASP A 46 12.43 -9.98 -3.11
CA ASP A 46 12.40 -8.53 -3.11
C ASP A 46 11.32 -7.99 -4.06
N GLY A 47 10.76 -6.85 -3.70
CA GLY A 47 9.81 -6.12 -4.52
C GLY A 47 9.57 -4.71 -4.02
N THR A 48 8.61 -4.03 -4.65
CA THR A 48 8.15 -2.70 -4.26
C THR A 48 6.65 -2.69 -4.06
N VAL A 49 6.19 -1.91 -3.10
CA VAL A 49 4.77 -1.67 -2.85
C VAL A 49 4.16 -0.91 -4.03
N THR A 50 2.96 -1.29 -4.44
CA THR A 50 2.20 -0.58 -5.47
C THR A 50 0.95 0.07 -4.90
N ARG A 51 0.12 -0.70 -4.17
CA ARG A 51 -1.16 -0.26 -3.62
C ARG A 51 -1.60 -1.10 -2.43
N ARG A 52 -2.59 -0.63 -1.69
CA ARG A 52 -3.39 -1.44 -0.76
C ARG A 52 -4.66 -1.88 -1.47
N GLU A 53 -4.99 -3.15 -1.35
CA GLU A 53 -6.20 -3.77 -1.88
C GLU A 53 -7.35 -3.63 -0.87
N ALA A 54 -8.60 -3.78 -1.33
CA ALA A 54 -9.79 -3.64 -0.46
C ALA A 54 -9.90 -4.69 0.65
N ASP A 55 -9.35 -5.88 0.43
CA ASP A 55 -9.28 -6.94 1.44
C ASP A 55 -8.19 -6.68 2.50
N GLY A 56 -7.47 -5.56 2.38
CA GLY A 56 -6.35 -5.18 3.25
C GLY A 56 -5.02 -5.78 2.82
N SER A 57 -4.96 -6.58 1.77
CA SER A 57 -3.70 -7.08 1.20
C SER A 57 -2.92 -5.97 0.51
N ILE A 58 -1.62 -6.22 0.29
CA ILE A 58 -0.70 -5.27 -0.34
C ILE A 58 -0.35 -5.77 -1.73
N GLY A 59 -0.57 -4.91 -2.71
CA GLY A 59 -0.03 -5.07 -4.05
C GLY A 59 1.48 -4.85 -4.02
N VAL A 60 2.23 -5.84 -4.49
CA VAL A 60 3.68 -5.76 -4.67
C VAL A 60 4.07 -6.08 -6.11
N CYS A 61 5.08 -5.39 -6.60
CA CYS A 61 5.74 -5.68 -7.86
C CYS A 61 7.09 -6.33 -7.57
N ASP A 62 7.30 -7.56 -8.05
CA ASP A 62 8.58 -8.24 -7.88
C ASP A 62 9.67 -7.70 -8.83
N SER A 63 10.93 -8.09 -8.61
CA SER A 63 12.05 -7.63 -9.45
C SER A 63 11.96 -8.03 -10.92
N LYS A 64 11.06 -8.96 -11.28
CA LYS A 64 10.78 -9.36 -12.67
C LYS A 64 9.58 -8.62 -13.26
N GLY A 65 8.98 -7.68 -12.53
CA GLY A 65 7.81 -6.92 -12.94
C GLY A 65 6.48 -7.63 -12.69
N ALA A 66 6.47 -8.78 -12.00
CA ALA A 66 5.22 -9.50 -11.76
C ALA A 66 4.46 -8.89 -10.58
N MET A 67 3.17 -8.59 -10.79
CA MET A 67 2.30 -8.07 -9.74
C MET A 67 1.67 -9.18 -8.91
N ARG A 68 1.61 -8.99 -7.59
CA ARG A 68 1.04 -9.96 -6.64
C ARG A 68 0.33 -9.22 -5.51
N ALA A 69 -0.81 -9.73 -5.06
CA ALA A 69 -1.42 -9.35 -3.80
C ALA A 69 -0.89 -10.26 -2.68
N MET A 70 -0.41 -9.67 -1.58
CA MET A 70 0.18 -10.36 -0.44
C MET A 70 -0.49 -9.93 0.86
N PRO A 71 -0.83 -10.86 1.78
CA PRO A 71 -1.35 -10.47 3.09
C PRO A 71 -0.28 -9.72 3.90
N ILE A 72 -0.72 -8.90 4.86
CA ILE A 72 0.16 -8.04 5.67
C ILE A 72 1.27 -8.86 6.36
N ASP A 73 0.95 -10.02 6.92
CA ASP A 73 1.90 -10.87 7.64
C ASP A 73 2.94 -11.55 6.74
N ALA A 74 2.73 -11.52 5.42
CA ALA A 74 3.63 -12.09 4.42
C ALA A 74 4.60 -11.06 3.83
N VAL A 75 4.59 -9.82 4.34
CA VAL A 75 5.37 -8.69 3.82
C VAL A 75 6.22 -8.08 4.92
N GLU A 76 7.46 -7.75 4.59
CA GLU A 76 8.35 -6.98 5.44
C GLU A 76 8.87 -5.73 4.71
N VAL A 77 8.93 -4.62 5.44
CA VAL A 77 9.37 -3.32 4.96
C VAL A 77 10.86 -3.14 5.21
N LYS A 78 11.57 -2.61 4.22
CA LYS A 78 12.97 -2.25 4.35
C LYS A 78 13.11 -0.93 5.10
N GLU A 79 13.63 -0.96 6.32
CA GLU A 79 14.02 0.24 7.07
C GLU A 79 15.54 0.40 7.07
N ARG A 80 16.01 1.63 6.86
CA ARG A 80 17.41 1.99 7.07
C ARG A 80 17.57 2.53 8.48
N GLY A 81 18.35 1.85 9.30
CA GLY A 81 18.69 2.30 10.64
C GLY A 81 19.60 3.54 10.63
N PRO A 82 19.76 4.22 11.78
CA PRO A 82 20.47 5.49 11.91
C PRO A 82 21.97 5.40 11.56
N ARG A 83 22.55 4.20 11.57
CA ARG A 83 23.95 3.94 11.18
C ARG A 83 24.07 3.29 9.80
N GLY A 84 23.04 3.38 8.95
CA GLY A 84 23.03 2.84 7.59
C GLY A 84 22.76 1.33 7.47
N GLY A 85 22.57 0.63 8.59
CA GLY A 85 22.18 -0.78 8.59
C GLY A 85 20.79 -0.98 7.96
N VAL A 86 20.61 -2.07 7.22
CA VAL A 86 19.31 -2.45 6.67
C VAL A 86 18.63 -3.43 7.61
N MET A 87 17.40 -3.11 8.01
CA MET A 87 16.52 -4.01 8.75
C MET A 87 15.28 -4.29 7.92
N TRP A 88 14.73 -5.48 8.09
CA TRP A 88 13.44 -5.86 7.55
C TRP A 88 12.45 -6.00 8.69
N ILE A 89 11.35 -5.27 8.61
CA ILE A 89 10.36 -5.15 9.69
C ILE A 89 9.04 -5.72 9.20
N PRO A 90 8.39 -6.63 9.94
CA PRO A 90 7.05 -7.11 9.63
C PRO A 90 6.09 -5.95 9.38
N LEU A 91 5.35 -6.00 8.28
CA LEU A 91 4.44 -4.91 7.94
C LEU A 91 3.35 -4.72 9.01
N SER A 92 2.93 -5.78 9.70
CA SER A 92 2.02 -5.70 10.84
C SER A 92 2.60 -4.83 11.98
N ALA A 93 3.88 -5.00 12.31
CA ALA A 93 4.56 -4.15 13.29
C ALA A 93 4.73 -2.70 12.80
N TRP A 94 5.01 -2.52 11.51
CA TRP A 94 5.14 -1.20 10.89
C TRP A 94 3.82 -0.41 10.88
N ALA A 95 2.71 -1.07 10.53
CA ALA A 95 1.38 -0.47 10.54
C ALA A 95 0.99 -0.01 11.95
N GLY A 96 1.22 -0.86 12.97
CA GLY A 96 0.96 -0.50 14.37
C GLY A 96 1.77 0.72 14.85
N ARG A 97 3.04 0.86 14.44
CA ARG A 97 3.85 2.07 14.72
C ARG A 97 3.22 3.33 14.12
N THR A 98 2.70 3.22 12.91
CA THR A 98 2.05 4.36 12.22
C THR A 98 0.73 4.74 12.89
N GLU A 99 -0.08 3.75 13.26
CA GLU A 99 -1.33 3.99 14.00
C GLU A 99 -1.06 4.66 15.36
N GLN A 100 -0.01 4.22 16.07
CA GLN A 100 0.39 4.82 17.34
C GLN A 100 0.83 6.29 17.20
N LEU A 101 1.50 6.67 16.11
CA LEU A 101 1.90 8.06 15.86
C LEU A 101 0.72 9.00 15.53
N LYS A 102 -0.41 8.47 15.07
CA LYS A 102 -1.62 9.27 14.79
C LYS A 102 -2.43 9.61 16.04
N LEU A 103 -2.15 8.95 17.17
CA LEU A 103 -2.89 9.09 18.43
C LEU A 103 -2.21 10.03 19.44
N LEU A 104 -1.05 10.60 19.10
CA LEU A 104 -0.30 11.57 19.90
C LEU A 104 -0.49 12.99 19.36
#